data_AF-A0A536VGU5-F1
#
_entry.id   AF-A0A536VGU5-F1
#
_cell.length_a   1.000
_cell.length_b   1.000
_cell.length_c   1.000
_cell.angle_alpha   90.00
_cell.angle_beta   90.00
_cell.angle_gamma   90.00
#
_symmetry.space_group_name_H-M   'P 1'
#
loop_
_entity.id
_entity.type
_entity.pdbx_description
1 polymer ?
#
loop_
_entity_poly.entity_id
_entity_poly.type
_entity_poly.pdbx_seq_one_letter_code
_entity_poly.pdbx_strand_id
1 'polypeptide(L)'
;MFAPPRASRVALWIFLASAIICIVVYLAMTVQGPWFSSARTLHWTPGELSVTEGSAQVRSDGLAVRASDAIRPVRIAINTSLRATDYPVIAWETLGVSDDLEVAVLWQNEYEPGRVFNQRVDVEAGRVQPVSLARNNKWVGRISGIALGVRGNF
;
A
#
# COMPACT_ATOMS: atom_id res chain seq x y z
N MET A 1 34.52 -50.77 0.96
CA MET A 1 35.17 -50.36 -0.31
C MET A 1 34.64 -48.99 -0.67
N PHE A 2 35.42 -47.92 -0.42
CA PHE A 2 35.00 -46.53 -0.56
C PHE A 2 35.40 -45.98 -1.95
N ALA A 3 34.42 -45.48 -2.72
CA ALA A 3 34.64 -44.59 -3.87
C ALA A 3 33.34 -43.80 -4.17
N PRO A 4 33.38 -42.53 -4.66
CA PRO A 4 34.44 -41.53 -4.62
C PRO A 4 33.99 -40.19 -3.95
N PRO A 5 34.92 -39.30 -3.55
CA PRO A 5 34.61 -37.93 -3.06
C PRO A 5 33.84 -37.06 -4.08
N ARG A 6 33.79 -37.50 -5.34
CA ARG A 6 33.03 -36.84 -6.42
C ARG A 6 31.52 -37.05 -6.31
N ALA A 7 31.05 -38.23 -5.90
CA ALA A 7 29.61 -38.51 -5.82
C ALA A 7 28.96 -37.75 -4.66
N SER A 8 29.63 -37.67 -3.52
CA SER A 8 29.20 -36.85 -2.38
C SER A 8 29.18 -35.35 -2.72
N ARG A 9 30.19 -34.85 -3.46
CA ARG A 9 30.19 -33.48 -3.98
C ARG A 9 29.02 -33.22 -4.93
N VAL A 10 28.74 -34.14 -5.85
CA VAL A 10 27.60 -34.00 -6.78
C VAL A 10 26.26 -34.01 -6.03
N ALA A 11 26.09 -34.90 -5.06
CA ALA A 11 24.89 -34.95 -4.23
C ALA A 11 24.71 -33.65 -3.40
N LEU A 12 25.80 -33.12 -2.84
CA LEU A 12 25.80 -31.83 -2.15
C LEU A 12 25.36 -30.69 -3.09
N TRP A 13 25.90 -30.65 -4.32
CA TRP A 13 25.52 -29.64 -5.31
C TRP A 13 24.06 -29.73 -5.72
N ILE A 14 23.54 -30.93 -5.93
CA ILE A 14 22.12 -31.15 -6.26
C ILE A 14 21.24 -30.69 -5.10
N PHE A 15 21.59 -31.04 -3.86
CA PHE A 15 20.86 -30.59 -2.68
C PHE A 15 20.87 -29.06 -2.56
N LEU A 16 22.04 -28.44 -2.73
CA LEU A 16 22.18 -26.99 -2.66
C LEU A 16 21.35 -26.30 -3.75
N ALA A 17 21.41 -26.81 -4.98
CA ALA A 17 20.64 -26.29 -6.10
C ALA A 17 19.14 -26.42 -5.84
N SER A 18 18.67 -27.58 -5.34
CA SER A 18 17.27 -27.78 -4.96
C SER A 18 16.82 -26.83 -3.85
N ALA A 19 17.65 -26.65 -2.82
CA ALA A 19 17.35 -25.74 -1.72
C ALA A 19 17.26 -24.29 -2.20
N ILE A 20 18.18 -23.86 -3.06
CA ILE A 20 18.15 -22.53 -3.70
C ILE A 20 16.88 -22.36 -4.53
N ILE A 21 16.52 -23.36 -5.35
CA ILE A 21 15.29 -23.31 -6.15
C ILE A 21 14.05 -23.19 -5.25
N CYS A 22 13.96 -23.96 -4.17
CA CYS A 22 12.85 -23.86 -3.21
C CYS A 22 12.78 -22.47 -2.57
N ILE A 23 13.91 -21.90 -2.18
CA ILE A 23 13.99 -20.55 -1.61
C ILE A 23 13.52 -19.51 -2.64
N VAL A 24 13.99 -19.60 -3.88
CA VAL A 24 13.60 -18.69 -4.97
C VAL A 24 12.10 -18.78 -5.28
N VAL A 25 11.54 -19.99 -5.35
CA VAL A 25 10.11 -20.20 -5.58
C VAL A 25 9.28 -19.66 -4.42
N TYR A 26 9.70 -19.89 -3.18
CA TYR A 26 9.03 -19.34 -2.00
C TYR A 26 9.01 -17.80 -2.04
N LEU A 27 10.18 -17.18 -2.27
CA LEU A 27 10.31 -15.73 -2.42
C LEU A 27 9.41 -15.20 -3.55
N ALA A 28 9.29 -15.93 -4.66
CA ALA A 28 8.41 -15.55 -5.77
C ALA A 28 6.92 -15.57 -5.43
N MET A 29 6.53 -16.46 -4.53
CA MET A 29 5.15 -16.55 -4.07
C MET A 29 4.83 -15.53 -2.97
N THR A 30 5.79 -15.24 -2.09
CA THR A 30 5.56 -14.41 -0.91
C THR A 30 5.87 -12.93 -1.12
N VAL A 31 6.90 -12.59 -1.90
CA VAL A 31 7.28 -11.20 -2.16
C VAL A 31 6.41 -10.65 -3.28
N GLN A 32 5.46 -9.78 -2.91
CA GLN A 32 4.56 -9.12 -3.86
C GLN A 32 5.21 -7.81 -4.35
N GLY A 33 5.72 -7.80 -5.58
CA GLY A 33 6.32 -6.61 -6.21
C GLY A 33 7.71 -6.87 -6.80
N PRO A 34 8.32 -5.88 -7.46
CA PRO A 34 9.67 -6.01 -8.01
C PRO A 34 10.68 -6.28 -6.88
N TRP A 35 11.40 -7.40 -6.97
CA TRP A 35 12.39 -7.83 -5.97
C TRP A 35 13.54 -6.84 -5.80
N PHE A 36 13.76 -6.02 -6.83
CA PHE A 36 14.71 -4.93 -6.85
C PHE A 36 13.94 -3.65 -7.18
N SER A 37 13.13 -3.17 -6.24
CA SER A 37 12.54 -1.84 -6.36
C SER A 37 13.58 -0.78 -6.03
N SER A 38 14.04 -0.04 -7.03
CA SER A 38 14.84 1.19 -6.84
C SER A 38 13.97 2.40 -6.51
N ALA A 39 12.66 2.23 -6.39
CA ALA A 39 11.75 3.32 -6.06
C ALA A 39 11.93 3.71 -4.59
N ARG A 40 12.29 4.97 -4.35
CA ARG A 40 12.43 5.52 -3.00
C ARG A 40 11.05 5.65 -2.37
N THR A 41 10.88 5.25 -1.11
CA THR A 41 9.62 5.47 -0.38
C THR A 41 9.25 6.95 -0.44
N LEU A 42 8.06 7.23 -0.95
CA LEU A 42 7.49 8.58 -0.97
C LEU A 42 6.80 8.82 0.37
N HIS A 43 7.24 9.85 1.07
CA HIS A 43 6.60 10.33 2.28
C HIS A 43 6.04 11.72 2.01
N TRP A 44 4.76 11.91 2.29
CA TRP A 44 4.08 13.20 2.17
C TRP A 44 3.89 13.80 3.55
N THR A 45 4.18 15.09 3.68
CA THR A 45 3.99 15.80 4.95
C THR A 45 2.58 16.39 5.03
N PRO A 46 2.06 16.69 6.23
CA PRO A 46 0.71 17.23 6.39
C PRO A 46 0.41 18.51 5.60
N GLY A 47 1.43 19.30 5.25
CA GLY A 47 1.30 20.51 4.43
C GLY A 47 1.06 20.25 2.93
N GLU A 48 1.35 19.04 2.45
CA GLU A 48 1.10 18.60 1.07
C GLU A 48 -0.26 17.90 0.91
N LEU A 49 -0.91 17.60 2.03
CA LEU A 49 -2.24 17.01 2.08
C LEU A 49 -3.29 18.11 1.92
N SER A 50 -4.16 17.96 0.92
CA SER A 50 -5.29 18.85 0.70
C SER A 50 -6.59 18.21 1.18
N VAL A 51 -7.40 18.96 1.91
CA VAL A 51 -8.74 18.51 2.30
C VAL A 51 -9.69 18.94 1.20
N THR A 52 -10.15 18.00 0.39
CA THR A 52 -11.02 18.32 -0.75
C THR A 52 -12.49 18.39 -0.33
N GLU A 53 -12.91 17.51 0.59
CA GLU A 53 -14.30 17.42 1.07
C GLU A 53 -14.30 17.08 2.57
N GLY A 54 -15.13 17.79 3.35
CA GLY A 54 -15.26 17.63 4.81
C GLY A 54 -14.48 18.67 5.64
N SER A 55 -14.71 18.70 6.95
CA SER A 55 -14.08 19.63 7.89
C SER A 55 -12.82 19.05 8.51
N ALA A 56 -11.67 19.19 7.86
CA ALA A 56 -10.38 18.89 8.50
C ALA A 56 -9.60 20.18 8.79
N GLN A 57 -9.06 20.30 10.00
CA GLN A 57 -8.13 21.35 10.39
C GLN A 57 -6.70 20.82 10.25
N VAL A 58 -5.91 21.44 9.38
CA VAL A 58 -4.46 21.25 9.36
C VAL A 58 -3.91 21.84 10.66
N ARG A 59 -3.23 21.01 11.46
CA ARG A 59 -2.53 21.39 12.69
C ARG A 59 -1.02 21.13 12.47
N SER A 60 -0.17 21.72 13.31
CA SER A 60 1.29 21.62 13.22
C SER A 60 1.85 20.20 13.38
N ASP A 61 1.05 19.27 13.90
CA ASP A 61 1.36 17.86 14.18
C ASP A 61 0.64 16.87 13.23
N GLY A 62 -0.24 17.35 12.34
CA GLY A 62 -1.03 16.49 11.45
C GLY A 62 -2.33 17.12 10.95
N LEU A 63 -3.11 16.34 10.20
CA LEU A 63 -4.44 16.72 9.75
C LEU A 63 -5.48 16.20 10.74
N ALA A 64 -6.03 17.11 11.55
CA ALA A 64 -7.12 16.80 12.47
C ALA A 64 -8.45 16.83 11.71
N VAL A 65 -8.97 15.66 11.39
CA VAL A 65 -10.31 15.52 10.81
C VAL A 65 -11.36 15.72 11.90
N ARG A 66 -12.23 16.73 11.75
CA ARG A 66 -13.44 16.87 12.56
C ARG A 66 -14.62 16.33 11.74
N ALA A 67 -15.51 15.62 12.43
CA ALA A 67 -16.70 15.03 11.87
C ALA A 67 -17.43 16.02 10.93
N SER A 68 -17.47 15.69 9.64
CA SER A 68 -18.55 16.15 8.78
C SER A 68 -19.53 14.99 8.74
N ASP A 69 -20.79 15.30 9.03
CA ASP A 69 -21.97 14.43 9.07
C ASP A 69 -21.86 13.22 8.12
N ALA A 70 -22.43 12.06 8.46
CA ALA A 70 -22.35 10.79 7.70
C ALA A 70 -22.71 10.90 6.20
N ILE A 71 -23.32 12.02 5.82
CA ILE A 71 -23.70 12.45 4.48
C ILE A 71 -22.50 12.93 3.65
N ARG A 72 -21.43 13.48 4.26
CA ARG A 72 -20.25 14.03 3.58
C ARG A 72 -18.97 13.34 4.06
N PRO A 73 -18.53 12.26 3.38
CA PRO A 73 -17.28 11.59 3.75
C PRO A 73 -16.12 12.57 3.68
N VAL A 74 -15.23 12.48 4.66
CA VAL A 74 -14.02 13.31 4.66
C VAL A 74 -13.03 12.69 3.68
N ARG A 75 -12.53 13.51 2.75
CA ARG A 75 -11.56 13.11 1.74
C ARG A 75 -10.29 13.92 1.87
N ILE A 76 -9.24 13.26 2.37
CA ILE A 76 -7.88 13.81 2.43
C ILE A 76 -7.17 13.39 1.16
N ALA A 77 -6.86 14.32 0.27
CA ALA A 77 -6.29 14.04 -1.04
C ALA A 77 -4.87 14.59 -1.21
N ILE A 78 -4.05 13.83 -1.93
CA ILE A 78 -2.70 14.17 -2.38
C ILE A 78 -2.76 14.20 -3.91
N ASN A 79 -2.43 15.36 -4.48
CA ASN A 79 -2.21 15.45 -5.92
C ASN A 79 -0.77 15.00 -6.18
N THR A 80 -0.62 13.83 -6.78
CA THR A 80 0.69 13.23 -7.06
C THR A 80 0.64 12.48 -8.37
N SER A 81 1.77 12.42 -9.06
CA SER A 81 1.93 11.64 -10.28
C SER A 81 2.93 10.53 -10.04
N LEU A 82 2.44 9.32 -9.79
CA LEU A 82 3.29 8.16 -9.53
C LEU A 82 2.90 6.97 -10.39
N ARG A 83 3.85 6.06 -10.60
CA ARG A 83 3.61 4.82 -11.33
C ARG A 83 3.08 3.76 -10.38
N ALA A 84 1.91 3.20 -10.67
CA ALA A 84 1.25 2.21 -9.82
C ALA A 84 2.16 1.02 -9.48
N THR A 85 2.90 0.51 -10.46
CA THR A 85 3.80 -0.64 -10.31
C THR A 85 4.96 -0.39 -9.34
N ASP A 86 5.41 0.85 -9.20
CA ASP A 86 6.55 1.21 -8.36
C ASP A 86 6.13 1.42 -6.90
N TYR A 87 4.85 1.72 -6.66
CA TYR A 87 4.28 2.01 -5.34
C TYR A 87 3.01 1.19 -5.09
N PRO A 88 3.10 -0.14 -4.93
CA PRO A 88 1.93 -0.99 -4.72
C PRO A 88 1.40 -0.96 -3.29
N VAL A 89 2.11 -0.35 -2.33
CA VAL A 89 1.71 -0.30 -0.92
C VAL A 89 1.48 1.14 -0.53
N ILE A 90 0.30 1.42 0.05
CA ILE A 90 -0.07 2.73 0.57
C ILE A 90 -0.24 2.60 2.08
N ALA A 91 0.45 3.47 2.83
CA ALA A 91 0.35 3.55 4.28
C ALA A 91 -0.07 4.95 4.69
N TRP A 92 -1.01 5.04 5.62
CA TRP A 92 -1.47 6.28 6.22
C TRP A 92 -1.13 6.27 7.69
N GLU A 93 -0.35 7.27 8.14
CA GLU A 93 -0.08 7.45 9.55
C GLU A 93 -1.25 8.18 10.21
N THR A 94 -2.06 7.44 10.96
CA THR A 94 -3.23 7.97 11.67
C THR A 94 -3.17 7.64 13.16
N LEU A 95 -3.91 8.42 13.96
CA LEU A 95 -4.06 8.25 15.40
C LEU A 95 -5.53 8.52 15.79
N GLY A 96 -6.08 7.66 16.65
CA GLY A 96 -7.42 7.85 17.21
C GLY A 96 -8.57 7.62 16.23
N VAL A 97 -8.36 6.80 15.20
CA VAL A 97 -9.41 6.40 14.25
C VAL A 97 -10.27 5.33 14.90
N SER A 98 -11.57 5.57 15.07
CA SER A 98 -12.45 4.56 15.68
C SER A 98 -12.59 3.33 14.78
N ASP A 99 -12.68 2.14 15.39
CA ASP A 99 -12.71 0.85 14.67
C ASP A 99 -14.05 0.60 13.95
N ASP A 100 -15.09 1.39 14.25
CA ASP A 100 -16.40 1.37 13.59
C ASP A 100 -16.45 2.19 12.28
N LEU A 101 -15.34 2.84 11.93
CA LEU A 101 -15.26 3.69 10.75
C LEU A 101 -14.94 2.88 9.49
N GLU A 102 -15.66 3.19 8.42
CA GLU A 102 -15.30 2.72 7.09
C GLU A 102 -14.21 3.62 6.51
N VAL A 103 -13.01 3.06 6.41
CA VAL A 103 -11.87 3.71 5.78
C VAL A 103 -11.58 3.07 4.43
N ALA A 104 -11.35 3.89 3.41
CA ALA A 104 -10.97 3.43 2.09
C ALA A 104 -9.89 4.32 1.48
N VAL A 105 -8.93 3.69 0.81
CA VAL A 105 -8.00 4.40 -0.08
C VAL A 105 -8.69 4.60 -1.41
N LEU A 106 -8.66 5.82 -1.89
CA LEU A 106 -9.23 6.28 -3.15
C LEU A 106 -8.10 6.68 -4.09
N TRP A 107 -8.24 6.43 -5.39
CA TRP A 107 -7.28 6.90 -6.39
C TRP A 107 -7.91 7.13 -7.75
N GLN A 108 -7.18 7.85 -8.60
CA GLN A 108 -7.50 8.02 -10.02
C GLN A 108 -6.31 7.56 -10.86
N ASN A 109 -6.60 6.93 -11.99
CA ASN A 109 -5.58 6.51 -12.95
C ASN A 109 -5.76 7.23 -14.29
N GLU A 110 -4.72 7.19 -15.12
CA GLU A 110 -4.72 7.82 -16.45
C GLU A 110 -5.61 7.11 -17.48
N TYR A 111 -5.92 5.82 -17.27
CA TYR A 111 -6.69 5.02 -18.24
C TYR A 111 -8.19 5.32 -18.20
N GLU A 112 -8.73 5.60 -17.02
CA GLU A 112 -10.14 5.96 -16.81
C GLU A 112 -10.21 7.36 -16.15
N PRO A 113 -9.85 8.43 -16.88
CA PRO A 113 -9.75 9.77 -16.32
C PRO A 113 -11.11 10.25 -15.77
N GLY A 114 -11.10 10.78 -14.55
CA GLY A 114 -12.30 11.23 -13.84
C GLY A 114 -13.01 10.13 -13.03
N ARG A 115 -12.67 8.84 -13.24
CA ARG A 115 -13.18 7.76 -12.39
C ARG A 115 -12.34 7.63 -11.13
N VAL A 116 -13.01 7.62 -9.98
CA VAL A 116 -12.39 7.33 -8.69
C VAL A 116 -12.56 5.85 -8.37
N PHE A 117 -11.45 5.17 -8.14
CA PHE A 117 -11.41 3.81 -7.62
C PHE A 117 -11.24 3.83 -6.12
N ASN A 118 -11.64 2.75 -5.45
CA ASN A 118 -11.51 2.60 -4.01
C ASN A 118 -11.09 1.19 -3.61
N GLN A 119 -10.47 1.09 -2.45
CA GLN A 119 -10.20 -0.16 -1.76
C GLN A 119 -10.35 0.07 -0.25
N ARG A 120 -11.18 -0.75 0.40
CA ARG A 120 -11.37 -0.70 1.85
C ARG A 120 -10.06 -1.03 2.55
N VAL A 121 -9.83 -0.36 3.67
CA VAL A 121 -8.68 -0.56 4.54
C VAL A 121 -9.17 -0.80 5.95
N ASP A 122 -8.53 -1.75 6.63
CA ASP A 122 -8.87 -2.08 8.00
C ASP A 122 -8.28 -1.05 8.97
N VAL A 123 -9.05 -0.77 10.02
CA VAL A 123 -8.63 0.03 11.16
C VAL A 123 -8.43 -0.95 12.31
N GLU A 124 -7.25 -0.92 12.92
CA GLU A 124 -6.96 -1.72 14.10
C GLU A 124 -6.25 -0.85 15.15
N ALA A 125 -6.71 -0.96 16.39
CA ALA A 125 -6.13 -0.27 17.53
C ALA A 125 -5.97 1.25 17.31
N GLY A 126 -6.97 1.88 16.68
CA GLY A 126 -6.95 3.33 16.46
C GLY A 126 -6.17 3.78 15.21
N ARG A 127 -5.69 2.85 14.37
CA ARG A 127 -4.77 3.12 13.26
C ARG A 127 -5.22 2.45 11.97
N VAL A 128 -5.06 3.16 10.86
CA VAL A 128 -5.32 2.62 9.52
C VAL A 128 -4.15 1.73 9.11
N GLN A 129 -4.43 0.47 8.76
CA GLN A 129 -3.39 -0.47 8.38
C GLN A 129 -2.84 -0.20 6.97
N PRO A 130 -1.56 -0.48 6.69
CA PRO A 130 -1.02 -0.42 5.34
C PRO A 130 -1.79 -1.35 4.40
N VAL A 131 -2.16 -0.87 3.21
CA VAL A 131 -2.87 -1.67 2.21
C VAL A 131 -1.99 -1.95 1.00
N SER A 132 -1.95 -3.22 0.58
CA SER A 132 -1.33 -3.64 -0.67
C SER A 132 -2.36 -3.62 -1.80
N LEU A 133 -2.04 -2.86 -2.84
CA LEU A 133 -2.77 -2.71 -4.10
C LEU A 133 -2.11 -3.53 -5.22
N ALA A 134 -1.04 -4.28 -4.94
CA ALA A 134 -0.32 -5.10 -5.92
C ALA A 134 -1.21 -6.07 -6.70
N ARG A 135 -2.27 -6.58 -6.05
CA ARG A 135 -3.24 -7.52 -6.65
C ARG A 135 -4.49 -6.85 -7.18
N ASN A 136 -4.61 -5.53 -7.02
CA ASN A 136 -5.77 -4.79 -7.49
C ASN A 136 -5.60 -4.46 -8.98
N ASN A 137 -6.44 -5.03 -9.83
CA ASN A 137 -6.39 -4.82 -11.28
C ASN A 137 -6.71 -3.38 -11.71
N LYS A 138 -7.23 -2.54 -10.81
CA LYS A 138 -7.47 -1.09 -11.02
C LYS A 138 -6.30 -0.23 -10.55
N TRP A 139 -5.30 -0.80 -9.89
CA TRP A 139 -4.03 -0.16 -9.55
C TRP A 139 -3.02 -0.32 -10.68
N VAL A 140 -3.20 0.47 -11.75
CA VAL A 140 -2.45 0.31 -13.00
C VAL A 140 -2.15 1.67 -13.64
N GLY A 141 -1.05 1.73 -14.38
CA GLY A 141 -0.61 2.94 -15.08
C GLY A 141 -0.09 4.02 -14.15
N ARG A 142 -0.29 5.26 -14.57
CA ARG A 142 0.01 6.44 -13.76
C ARG A 142 -1.18 6.83 -12.90
N ILE A 143 -0.91 7.04 -11.62
CA ILE A 143 -1.85 7.51 -10.61
C ILE A 143 -1.69 9.02 -10.52
N SER A 144 -2.79 9.75 -10.71
CA SER A 144 -2.84 11.23 -10.71
C SER A 144 -3.26 11.82 -9.37
N GLY A 145 -3.74 10.99 -8.44
CA GLY A 145 -4.10 11.41 -7.12
C GLY A 145 -4.47 10.23 -6.23
N ILE A 146 -4.17 10.38 -4.95
CA ILE A 146 -4.49 9.40 -3.91
C ILE A 146 -5.23 10.12 -2.81
N ALA A 147 -6.26 9.52 -2.25
CA ALA A 147 -6.96 10.08 -1.12
C ALA A 147 -7.34 9.02 -0.08
N LEU A 148 -7.47 9.44 1.18
CA LEU A 148 -8.10 8.66 2.23
C LEU A 148 -9.54 9.15 2.38
N GLY A 149 -10.48 8.25 2.12
CA GLY A 149 -11.90 8.44 2.39
C GLY A 149 -12.24 7.84 3.75
N VAL A 150 -12.84 8.62 4.62
CA VAL A 150 -13.34 8.15 5.92
C VAL A 150 -14.84 8.41 5.98
N ARG A 151 -15.61 7.36 6.30
CA ARG A 151 -17.07 7.40 6.47
C ARG A 151 -17.45 6.69 7.76
N GLY A 152 -18.28 7.33 8.56
CA GLY A 152 -18.85 6.75 9.76
C GLY A 152 -19.49 7.82 10.62
N ASN A 153 -20.13 7.38 11.71
CA ASN A 153 -20.52 8.29 12.79
C ASN A 153 -19.37 8.32 13.80
N PHE A 154 -18.85 9.51 14.08
CA PHE A 154 -17.85 9.76 15.11
C PHE A 154 -18.25 10.96 15.96
#